data_AF-A0A8K0JZZ1-F1
#
_entry.id   AF-A0A8K0JZZ1-F1
#
_cell.length_a   1.000
_cell.length_b   1.000
_cell.length_c   1.000
_cell.angle_alpha   90.00
_cell.angle_beta   90.00
_cell.angle_gamma   90.00
#
_symmetry.space_group_name_H-M   'P 1'
#
loop_
_entity.id
_entity.type
_entity.pdbx_description
1 polymer ?
#
loop_
_entity_poly.entity_id
_entity_poly.type
_entity_poly.pdbx_seq_one_letter_code
_entity_poly.pdbx_strand_id
1 'polypeptide(L)'
;MKPECREFGDEDTINGVIKKYSNFVGSPIFVNGKQTNVIQPVWLMEPKDVKPEMHDEFYRFVGNTYDRPRFTLHYKTDAPLSIKALLYFPEGK
;
A
#
# COMPACT_ATOMS: atom_id res chain seq x y z
N MET A 1 -27.11 0.40 13.11
CA MET A 1 -26.41 1.56 12.51
C MET A 1 -27.34 2.76 12.53
N LYS A 2 -26.82 3.97 12.76
CA LYS A 2 -27.67 5.17 12.66
C LYS A 2 -28.17 5.34 11.21
N PRO A 3 -29.38 5.90 10.98
CA PRO A 3 -29.93 6.06 9.63
C PRO A 3 -28.99 6.77 8.65
N GLU A 4 -28.27 7.78 9.13
CA GLU A 4 -27.30 8.57 8.36
C GLU A 4 -26.00 7.81 8.01
N CYS A 5 -25.73 6.67 8.65
CA CYS A 5 -24.50 5.90 8.43
C CYS A 5 -24.73 4.62 7.63
N ARG A 6 -25.87 4.45 6.96
CA ARG A 6 -26.20 3.20 6.24
C ARG A 6 -25.17 2.84 5.16
N GLU A 7 -24.43 3.82 4.63
CA GLU A 7 -23.37 3.61 3.65
C GLU A 7 -22.26 2.67 4.14
N PHE A 8 -21.88 2.66 5.44
CA PHE A 8 -20.87 1.68 5.91
C PHE A 8 -21.45 0.28 6.18
N GLY A 9 -22.69 0.02 5.75
CA GLY A 9 -23.21 -1.33 5.57
C GLY A 9 -22.97 -1.88 4.16
N ASP A 10 -22.56 -1.02 3.21
CA ASP A 10 -22.23 -1.39 1.84
C ASP A 10 -20.78 -1.90 1.74
N GLU A 11 -20.61 -3.02 1.03
CA GLU A 11 -19.32 -3.70 0.93
C GLU A 11 -18.28 -2.86 0.17
N ASP A 12 -18.67 -2.15 -0.89
CA ASP A 12 -17.76 -1.32 -1.67
C ASP A 12 -17.25 -0.13 -0.85
N THR A 13 -18.13 0.47 -0.06
CA THR A 13 -17.78 1.55 0.88
C THR A 13 -16.77 1.06 1.92
N ILE A 14 -17.01 -0.10 2.54
CA ILE A 14 -16.09 -0.70 3.50
C ILE A 14 -14.73 -1.01 2.84
N ASN A 15 -14.74 -1.63 1.66
CA ASN A 15 -13.53 -1.95 0.91
C ASN A 15 -12.73 -0.69 0.54
N GLY A 16 -13.40 0.39 0.16
CA GLY A 16 -12.78 1.69 -0.10
C GLY A 16 -12.10 2.27 1.13
N VAL A 17 -12.77 2.22 2.29
CA VAL A 17 -12.21 2.70 3.57
C VAL A 17 -10.99 1.86 3.97
N ILE A 18 -11.09 0.52 3.90
CA ILE A 18 -9.98 -0.39 4.21
C ILE A 18 -8.79 -0.11 3.27
N LYS A 19 -9.03 -0.01 1.97
CA LYS A 19 -8.00 0.27 0.97
C LYS A 19 -7.28 1.60 1.26
N LYS A 20 -8.03 2.62 1.73
CA LYS A 20 -7.48 3.95 1.99
C LYS A 20 -6.66 4.04 3.27
N TYR A 21 -7.07 3.38 4.35
CA TYR A 21 -6.50 3.60 5.68
C TYR A 21 -5.83 2.37 6.30
N SER A 22 -6.25 1.17 5.91
CA SER A 22 -5.88 -0.08 6.61
C SER A 22 -5.28 -1.14 5.70
N ASN A 23 -5.00 -0.81 4.43
CA ASN A 23 -4.45 -1.75 3.45
C ASN A 23 -3.08 -2.33 3.85
N PHE A 24 -2.39 -1.69 4.78
CA PHE A 24 -1.04 -2.06 5.22
C PHE A 24 -0.97 -2.50 6.69
N VAL A 25 -2.12 -2.78 7.30
CA VAL A 25 -2.18 -3.41 8.61
C VAL A 25 -1.56 -4.81 8.51
N GLY A 26 -0.71 -5.16 9.47
CA GLY A 26 0.07 -6.42 9.45
C GLY A 26 -0.74 -7.71 9.66
N SER A 27 -2.06 -7.61 9.85
CA SER A 27 -2.98 -8.74 9.99
C SER A 27 -3.92 -8.81 8.79
N PRO A 28 -4.30 -10.02 8.33
CA PRO A 28 -5.25 -10.16 7.23
C PRO A 28 -6.64 -9.66 7.64
N ILE A 29 -7.26 -8.88 6.76
CA ILE A 29 -8.59 -8.29 6.89
C ILE A 29 -9.50 -8.99 5.89
N PHE A 30 -10.58 -9.59 6.40
CA PHE A 30 -11.59 -10.27 5.59
C PHE A 30 -12.90 -9.49 5.62
N VAL A 31 -13.46 -9.22 4.45
CA VAL A 31 -14.80 -8.65 4.26
C VAL A 31 -15.61 -9.71 3.52
N ASN A 32 -16.72 -10.15 4.10
CA ASN A 32 -17.61 -11.18 3.51
C ASN A 32 -16.86 -12.45 3.05
N GLY A 33 -15.83 -12.85 3.79
CA GLY A 33 -15.02 -14.04 3.49
C GLY A 33 -13.88 -13.82 2.49
N LYS A 34 -13.74 -12.62 1.92
CA LYS A 34 -12.67 -12.26 0.98
C LYS A 34 -11.60 -11.40 1.65
N GLN A 35 -10.32 -11.77 1.50
CA GLN A 35 -9.22 -10.96 1.98
C GLN A 35 -9.12 -9.66 1.17
N THR A 36 -9.07 -8.52 1.87
CA THR A 36 -9.11 -7.18 1.25
C THR A 36 -7.72 -6.54 1.17
N ASN A 37 -6.90 -6.65 2.23
CA ASN A 37 -5.54 -6.13 2.26
C ASN A 37 -4.53 -7.18 1.75
N VAL A 38 -4.18 -7.09 0.47
CA VAL A 38 -3.25 -8.05 -0.18
C VAL A 38 -1.88 -7.44 -0.50
N ILE A 39 -1.74 -6.11 -0.51
CA ILE A 39 -0.49 -5.45 -0.86
C ILE A 39 0.42 -5.39 0.36
N GLN A 40 1.65 -5.88 0.21
CA GLN A 40 2.67 -5.83 1.26
C GLN A 40 3.21 -4.40 1.44
N PRO A 41 3.47 -3.95 2.68
CA PRO A 41 4.08 -2.65 2.94
C PRO A 41 5.58 -2.65 2.63
N VAL A 42 5.93 -2.53 1.34
CA VAL A 42 7.31 -2.69 0.85
C VAL A 42 8.32 -1.77 1.55
N TRP A 43 7.91 -0.55 1.93
CA TRP A 43 8.79 0.40 2.62
C TRP A 43 9.24 -0.05 4.01
N LEU A 44 8.52 -0.99 4.65
CA LEU A 44 8.88 -1.55 5.95
C LEU A 44 9.86 -2.72 5.85
N MET A 45 9.97 -3.34 4.67
CA MET A 45 10.84 -4.49 4.41
C MET A 45 12.31 -4.09 4.37
N GLU A 46 13.21 -5.06 4.53
CA GLU A 46 14.64 -4.85 4.30
C GLU A 46 14.90 -4.71 2.80
N PRO A 47 15.64 -3.67 2.33
CA PRO A 47 15.84 -3.44 0.90
C PRO A 47 16.40 -4.64 0.13
N LYS A 48 17.24 -5.46 0.78
CA LYS A 48 17.82 -6.68 0.21
C LYS A 48 16.80 -7.81 -0.06
N ASP A 49 15.67 -7.78 0.65
CA ASP A 49 14.62 -8.81 0.55
C ASP A 49 13.50 -8.39 -0.42
N VAL A 50 13.56 -7.14 -0.93
CA VAL A 50 12.59 -6.60 -1.89
C VAL A 50 13.05 -6.90 -3.31
N LYS A 51 12.22 -7.64 -4.05
CA LYS A 51 12.49 -7.93 -5.47
C LYS A 51 12.04 -6.78 -6.36
N PRO A 52 12.62 -6.63 -7.57
CA PRO A 52 12.18 -5.63 -8.54
C PRO A 52 10.68 -5.67 -8.83
N GLU A 53 10.07 -6.85 -8.88
CA GLU A 53 8.63 -7.01 -9.15
C GLU A 53 7.77 -6.46 -8.01
N MET A 54 8.24 -6.56 -6.76
CA MET A 54 7.55 -5.98 -5.62
C MET A 54 7.57 -4.45 -5.67
N HIS A 55 8.66 -3.86 -6.18
CA HIS A 55 8.73 -2.43 -6.45
C HIS A 55 7.75 -2.02 -7.56
N ASP A 56 7.70 -2.76 -8.67
CA ASP A 56 6.76 -2.51 -9.76
C ASP A 56 5.30 -2.53 -9.27
N GLU A 57 4.89 -3.58 -8.54
CA GLU A 57 3.54 -3.71 -8.01
C GLU A 57 3.20 -2.60 -7.02
N PHE A 58 4.12 -2.31 -6.09
CA PHE A 58 3.89 -1.28 -5.09
C PHE A 58 3.85 0.13 -5.72
N TYR A 59 4.72 0.41 -6.68
CA TYR A 59 4.72 1.65 -7.46
C TYR A 59 3.39 1.88 -8.17
N ARG A 60 2.89 0.88 -8.90
CA ARG A 60 1.59 0.96 -9.59
C ARG A 60 0.45 1.16 -8.61
N PHE A 61 0.50 0.49 -7.45
CA PHE A 61 -0.51 0.62 -6.41
C PHE A 61 -0.57 2.04 -5.82
N VAL A 62 0.57 2.62 -5.43
CA VAL A 62 0.60 3.96 -4.80
C VAL A 62 0.46 5.09 -5.81
N GLY A 63 0.99 4.91 -7.02
CA GLY A 63 0.96 5.90 -8.09
C GLY A 63 -0.30 5.86 -8.96
N ASN A 64 -1.14 4.83 -8.81
CA ASN A 64 -2.28 4.54 -9.69
C ASN A 64 -1.90 4.61 -11.18
N THR A 65 -0.77 3.98 -11.51
CA THR A 65 -0.16 3.99 -12.85
C THR A 65 0.08 2.57 -13.36
N TYR A 66 0.40 2.44 -14.65
CA TYR A 66 0.65 1.16 -15.31
C TYR A 66 2.12 0.96 -15.73
N ASP A 67 2.92 2.02 -15.74
CA ASP A 67 4.34 1.96 -16.09
C ASP A 67 5.18 1.34 -14.95
N ARG A 68 6.51 1.45 -15.07
CA ARG A 68 7.47 0.95 -14.10
C ARG A 68 8.36 2.10 -13.62
N PRO A 69 8.88 2.03 -12.39
CA PRO A 69 9.85 3.01 -11.94
C PRO A 69 11.18 2.82 -12.69
N ARG A 70 11.71 3.89 -13.29
CA ARG A 70 13.06 3.93 -13.84
C ARG A 70 14.11 3.88 -12.74
N PHE A 71 13.85 4.58 -11.64
CA PHE A 71 14.71 4.55 -10.44
C PHE A 71 13.87 4.33 -9.20
N THR A 72 14.49 3.64 -8.24
CA THR A 72 13.91 3.34 -6.93
C THR A 72 14.93 3.71 -5.86
N LEU A 73 14.50 4.48 -4.86
CA LEU A 73 15.28 4.78 -3.67
C LEU A 73 14.53 4.25 -2.45
N HIS A 74 15.04 3.16 -1.86
CA HIS A 74 14.56 2.60 -0.59
C HIS A 74 15.47 3.08 0.53
N TYR A 75 14.99 4.03 1.33
CA TYR A 75 15.75 4.69 2.37
C TYR A 75 15.24 4.29 3.76
N LYS A 76 16.16 3.85 4.61
CA LYS A 76 15.88 3.48 6.00
C LYS A 76 16.97 4.05 6.91
N THR A 77 16.57 4.83 7.91
CA THR A 77 17.45 5.33 8.98
C THR A 77 16.67 5.38 10.29
N ASP A 78 17.39 5.26 11.42
CA ASP A 78 16.82 5.37 12.76
C ASP A 78 17.33 6.61 13.52
N ALA A 79 18.32 7.33 12.97
CA ALA A 79 18.91 8.52 13.58
C ALA A 79 19.15 9.63 12.54
N PRO A 80 18.93 10.91 12.89
CA PRO A 80 18.36 11.41 14.16
C PRO A 80 16.85 11.15 14.32
N LEU A 81 16.19 10.63 13.28
CA LEU A 81 14.78 10.30 13.23
C LEU A 81 14.61 8.94 12.56
N SER A 82 13.61 8.15 12.99
CA SER A 82 13.26 6.94 12.27
C SER A 82 12.49 7.28 11.00
N ILE A 83 13.11 7.03 9.86
CA ILE A 83 12.57 7.26 8.53
C ILE A 83 12.63 5.94 7.76
N LYS A 84 11.48 5.54 7.23
CA LYS A 84 11.35 4.45 6.26
C LYS A 84 10.63 5.03 5.06
N ALA A 85 11.38 5.33 4.01
CA ALA A 85 10.89 5.99 2.82
C ALA A 85 11.18 5.16 1.58
N LEU A 86 10.25 5.21 0.64
CA LEU A 86 10.38 4.56 -0.66
C LEU A 86 9.97 5.57 -1.73
N LEU A 87 10.92 5.96 -2.56
CA LEU A 87 10.74 6.96 -3.60
C LEU A 87 10.91 6.28 -4.96
N TYR A 88 9.98 6.60 -5.87
CA TYR A 88 9.99 6.09 -7.24
C TYR A 88 10.08 7.24 -8.24
N PHE A 89 10.86 7.02 -9.28
CA PHE A 89 10.99 7.94 -10.40
C PHE A 89 10.38 7.25 -11.63
N PRO A 90 9.25 7.76 -12.17
CA PRO A 90 8.56 7.16 -13.32
C PRO A 90 9.49 6.98 -14.53
N GLU A 91 9.27 5.92 -15.30
CA GLU A 91 9.88 5.79 -16.62
C GLU A 91 9.31 6.82 -17.59
N GLY A 92 8.00 7.10 -17.47
CA GLY A 92 7.29 8.13 -18.20
C GLY A 92 7.53 9.54 -17.65
N LYS A 93 8.41 10.28 -18.33
CA LYS A 93 8.26 11.73 -18.55
C LYS A 93 8.54 12.02 -20.01
#